data_AF-A0A5J4TKC2-F1
#
_entry.id   AF-A0A5J4TKC2-F1
#
_cell.length_a   1.000
_cell.length_b   1.000
_cell.length_c   1.000
_cell.angle_alpha   90.00
_cell.angle_beta   90.00
_cell.angle_gamma   90.00
#
_symmetry.space_group_name_H-M   'P 1'
#
loop_
_entity.id
_entity.type
_entity.pdbx_description
1 polymer ?
#
loop_
_entity_poly.entity_id
_entity_poly.type
_entity_poly.pdbx_seq_one_letter_code
_entity_poly.pdbx_strand_id
1 'polypeptide(L)'
;MTYNWFLEVGVSLACNIYVLGLIDIILDATQITLHLKHIWARIRQSKKSQYELNKAYVPPEFKMDDKLAKATAIVFSGLLITPFMPEAIFMTALYFFVMSFFDRYYIMRLFKAPIHYSKTVVNSCFICLELGLHIHCILTIITNF
;
A
#
# COMPACT_ATOMS: atom_id res chain seq x y z
N MET A 1 -30.18 4.64 -14.84
CA MET A 1 -29.00 5.44 -14.44
C MET A 1 -28.29 4.87 -13.22
N THR A 2 -29.01 4.54 -12.14
CA THR A 2 -28.44 4.00 -10.90
C THR A 2 -27.63 2.72 -11.07
N TYR A 3 -28.07 1.77 -11.91
CA TYR A 3 -27.35 0.51 -12.13
C TYR A 3 -26.01 0.69 -12.87
N ASN A 4 -25.95 1.52 -13.93
CA ASN A 4 -24.71 1.72 -14.68
C ASN A 4 -23.66 2.48 -13.86
N TRP A 5 -24.07 3.54 -13.16
CA TRP A 5 -23.19 4.27 -12.24
C TRP A 5 -22.67 3.35 -11.12
N PHE A 6 -23.55 2.53 -10.56
CA PHE A 6 -23.20 1.57 -9.53
C PHE A 6 -22.19 0.52 -10.03
N LEU A 7 -22.39 0.00 -11.24
CA LEU A 7 -21.50 -0.97 -11.85
C LEU A 7 -20.13 -0.34 -12.13
N GLU A 8 -20.08 0.90 -12.61
CA GLU A 8 -18.82 1.64 -12.84
C GLU A 8 -18.07 1.93 -11.54
N VAL A 9 -18.74 2.43 -10.49
CA VAL A 9 -18.11 2.75 -9.21
C VAL A 9 -17.70 1.49 -8.44
N GLY A 10 -18.57 0.48 -8.41
CA GLY A 10 -18.29 -0.80 -7.77
C GLY A 10 -17.13 -1.53 -8.43
N VAL A 11 -17.12 -1.61 -9.77
CA VAL A 11 -15.99 -2.18 -10.52
C VAL A 11 -14.72 -1.37 -10.33
N SER A 12 -14.80 -0.03 -10.29
CA SER A 12 -13.63 0.82 -10.03
C SER A 12 -13.03 0.58 -8.64
N LEU A 13 -13.87 0.53 -7.59
CA LEU A 13 -13.44 0.26 -6.22
C LEU A 13 -12.90 -1.16 -6.04
N ALA A 14 -13.56 -2.15 -6.65
CA ALA A 14 -13.09 -3.53 -6.66
C ALA A 14 -11.74 -3.63 -7.37
N CYS A 15 -11.61 -3.07 -8.57
CA CYS A 15 -10.34 -2.96 -9.29
C CYS A 15 -9.29 -2.26 -8.45
N ASN A 16 -9.65 -1.25 -7.66
CA ASN A 16 -8.69 -0.58 -6.79
C ASN A 16 -8.12 -1.53 -5.73
N ILE A 17 -8.98 -2.31 -5.05
CA ILE A 17 -8.57 -3.33 -4.07
C ILE A 17 -7.71 -4.41 -4.74
N TYR A 18 -8.15 -4.93 -5.89
CA TYR A 18 -7.47 -6.01 -6.60
C TYR A 18 -6.14 -5.56 -7.21
N VAL A 19 -6.15 -4.48 -7.96
CA VAL A 19 -4.99 -3.99 -8.72
C VAL A 19 -3.97 -3.37 -7.77
N LEU A 20 -4.37 -2.46 -6.86
CA LEU A 20 -3.40 -1.90 -5.91
C LEU A 20 -2.89 -2.96 -4.96
N GLY A 21 -3.76 -3.81 -4.39
CA GLY A 21 -3.35 -4.86 -3.47
C GLY A 21 -2.38 -5.86 -4.11
N LEU A 22 -2.69 -6.32 -5.32
CA LEU A 22 -1.87 -7.31 -6.03
C LEU A 22 -0.55 -6.70 -6.55
N ILE A 23 -0.57 -5.47 -7.07
CA ILE A 23 0.65 -4.76 -7.46
C ILE A 23 1.56 -4.56 -6.24
N ASP A 24 1.00 -4.15 -5.10
CA ASP A 24 1.78 -3.89 -3.89
C ASP A 24 2.44 -5.18 -3.39
N ILE A 25 1.68 -6.29 -3.35
CA ILE A 25 2.21 -7.61 -3.01
C ILE A 25 3.31 -8.03 -3.99
N ILE A 26 3.14 -7.86 -5.30
CA ILE A 26 4.15 -8.25 -6.30
C ILE A 26 5.41 -7.39 -6.17
N LEU A 27 5.27 -6.08 -6.02
CA LEU A 27 6.40 -5.16 -5.89
C LEU A 27 7.18 -5.45 -4.62
N ASP A 28 6.50 -5.68 -3.51
CA ASP A 28 7.13 -6.07 -2.25
C ASP A 28 7.76 -7.46 -2.37
N ALA A 29 7.09 -8.45 -2.93
CA ALA A 29 7.61 -9.81 -3.10
C ALA A 29 8.91 -9.84 -3.94
N THR A 30 8.89 -9.13 -5.07
CA THR A 30 9.98 -9.19 -6.07
C THR A 30 11.14 -8.25 -5.77
N GLN A 31 10.92 -7.19 -4.96
CA GLN A 31 11.94 -6.18 -4.66
C GLN A 31 12.66 -5.68 -5.93
N ILE A 32 11.89 -5.50 -7.03
CA ILE A 32 12.41 -5.18 -8.37
C ILE A 32 13.27 -3.92 -8.35
N THR A 33 12.86 -2.90 -7.61
CA THR A 33 13.58 -1.62 -7.51
C THR A 33 14.97 -1.80 -6.93
N LEU A 34 15.09 -2.64 -5.90
CA LEU A 34 16.35 -2.95 -5.23
C LEU A 34 17.26 -3.81 -6.11
N HIS A 35 16.69 -4.84 -6.75
CA HIS A 35 17.42 -5.69 -7.69
C HIS A 35 17.95 -4.90 -8.89
N LEU A 36 17.14 -4.03 -9.48
CA LEU A 36 17.55 -3.14 -10.55
C LEU A 36 18.72 -2.24 -10.11
N LYS A 37 18.63 -1.63 -8.93
CA LYS A 37 19.71 -0.79 -8.38
C LYS A 37 21.01 -1.57 -8.22
N HIS A 38 20.94 -2.81 -7.73
CA HIS A 38 22.09 -3.69 -7.59
C HIS A 38 22.69 -4.13 -8.94
N ILE A 39 21.85 -4.46 -9.91
CA ILE A 39 22.29 -4.80 -11.28
C ILE A 39 23.02 -3.62 -11.92
N TRP A 40 22.43 -2.41 -11.84
CA TRP A 40 23.06 -1.18 -12.32
C TRP A 40 24.38 -0.87 -11.63
N ALA A 41 24.47 -1.11 -10.32
CA ALA A 41 25.70 -0.97 -9.57
C ALA A 41 26.77 -1.96 -10.04
N ARG A 42 26.39 -3.23 -10.28
CA ARG A 42 27.27 -4.30 -10.77
C ARG A 42 27.83 -4.00 -12.16
N ILE A 43 26.99 -3.55 -13.10
CA ILE A 43 27.44 -3.21 -14.47
C ILE A 43 28.49 -2.09 -14.46
N ARG A 44 28.40 -1.15 -13.50
CA ARG A 44 29.33 -0.01 -13.39
C ARG A 44 30.41 -0.20 -12.32
N GLN A 45 30.59 -1.42 -11.80
CA GLN A 45 31.52 -1.67 -10.68
C GLN A 45 32.95 -1.22 -10.97
N SER A 46 33.45 -1.43 -12.19
CA SER A 46 34.83 -1.10 -12.58
C SER A 46 35.15 0.40 -12.59
N LYS A 47 34.13 1.26 -12.59
CA LYS A 47 34.29 2.73 -12.65
C LYS A 47 34.02 3.42 -11.31
N LYS A 48 33.65 2.67 -10.28
CA LYS A 48 33.18 3.23 -9.00
C LYS A 48 34.20 3.02 -7.89
N SER A 49 34.36 4.03 -7.04
CA SER A 49 35.15 3.88 -5.81
C SER A 49 34.44 2.97 -4.80
N GLN A 50 35.19 2.45 -3.83
CA GLN A 50 34.61 1.62 -2.75
C GLN A 50 33.49 2.35 -1.99
N TYR A 51 33.62 3.67 -1.81
CA TYR A 51 32.59 4.51 -1.20
C TYR A 51 31.28 4.52 -2.02
N GLU A 52 31.39 4.64 -3.34
CA GLU A 52 30.23 4.65 -4.24
C GLU A 52 29.54 3.29 -4.33
N LEU A 53 30.31 2.20 -4.21
CA LEU A 53 29.77 0.85 -4.12
C LEU A 53 29.01 0.66 -2.81
N ASN A 54 29.60 1.04 -1.67
CA ASN A 54 28.94 0.97 -0.37
C ASN A 54 27.63 1.77 -0.38
N LYS A 55 27.62 2.97 -0.98
CA LYS A 55 26.41 3.79 -1.14
C LYS A 55 25.34 3.12 -2.03
N ALA A 56 25.75 2.34 -3.03
CA ALA A 56 24.83 1.65 -3.93
C ALA A 56 24.11 0.46 -3.26
N TYR A 57 24.82 -0.26 -2.37
CA TYR A 57 24.31 -1.43 -1.65
C TYR A 57 23.74 -1.11 -0.24
N VAL A 58 23.47 0.17 0.06
CA VAL A 58 22.79 0.53 1.30
C VAL A 58 21.38 -0.09 1.32
N PRO A 59 21.02 -0.87 2.36
CA PRO A 59 19.69 -1.43 2.50
C PRO A 59 18.63 -0.31 2.60
N PRO A 60 17.42 -0.54 2.10
CA PRO A 60 16.37 0.45 2.09
C PRO A 60 15.92 0.79 3.51
N GLU A 61 15.33 1.96 3.66
CA GLU A 61 14.63 2.37 4.88
C GLU A 61 13.16 1.98 4.76
N PHE A 62 12.58 1.52 5.89
CA PHE A 62 11.18 1.18 5.93
C PHE A 62 10.34 2.46 6.03
N LYS A 63 9.57 2.76 4.99
CA LYS A 63 8.66 3.90 4.98
C LYS A 63 7.28 3.49 5.52
N MET A 64 7.12 3.63 6.83
CA MET A 64 5.87 3.26 7.51
C MET A 64 4.68 4.11 7.04
N ASP A 65 4.90 5.39 6.77
CA ASP A 65 3.85 6.33 6.34
C ASP A 65 3.24 5.91 4.99
N ASP A 66 4.08 5.56 4.01
CA ASP A 66 3.65 5.11 2.69
C ASP A 66 2.83 3.81 2.79
N LYS A 67 3.29 2.85 3.62
CA LYS A 67 2.55 1.59 3.83
C LYS A 67 1.23 1.78 4.54
N LEU A 68 1.19 2.62 5.57
CA LEU A 68 -0.04 2.92 6.30
C LEU A 68 -1.04 3.68 5.41
N ALA A 69 -0.58 4.60 4.57
CA ALA A 69 -1.43 5.31 3.62
C ALA A 69 -2.10 4.34 2.63
N LYS A 70 -1.34 3.41 2.05
CA LYS A 70 -1.87 2.37 1.16
C LYS A 70 -2.86 1.45 1.88
N ALA A 71 -2.50 0.97 3.07
CA ALA A 71 -3.39 0.14 3.89
C ALA A 71 -4.70 0.86 4.20
N THR A 72 -4.63 2.15 4.56
CA THR A 72 -5.80 3.00 4.83
C THR A 72 -6.69 3.14 3.60
N ALA A 73 -6.10 3.32 2.41
CA ALA A 73 -6.85 3.41 1.15
C ALA A 73 -7.58 2.10 0.80
N ILE A 74 -6.94 0.94 1.06
CA ILE A 74 -7.54 -0.38 0.85
C ILE A 74 -8.70 -0.61 1.84
N VAL A 75 -8.51 -0.29 3.13
CA VAL A 75 -9.58 -0.38 4.14
C VAL A 75 -10.75 0.52 3.77
N PHE A 76 -10.47 1.77 3.39
CA PHE A 76 -11.50 2.72 2.98
C PHE A 76 -12.29 2.22 1.77
N SER A 77 -11.60 1.74 0.73
CA SER A 77 -12.24 1.15 -0.46
C SER A 77 -13.07 -0.08 -0.10
N GLY A 78 -12.55 -0.94 0.79
CA GLY A 78 -13.24 -2.11 1.30
C GLY A 78 -14.52 -1.75 2.05
N LEU A 79 -14.47 -0.73 2.93
CA LEU A 79 -15.64 -0.24 3.67
C LEU A 79 -16.74 0.29 2.74
N LEU A 80 -16.38 1.01 1.68
CA LEU A 80 -17.35 1.56 0.74
C LEU A 80 -18.04 0.48 -0.11
N ILE A 81 -17.32 -0.57 -0.50
CA ILE A 81 -17.87 -1.62 -1.37
C ILE A 81 -18.56 -2.75 -0.59
N THR A 82 -18.21 -2.96 0.69
CA THR A 82 -18.71 -4.06 1.52
C THR A 82 -20.24 -4.17 1.58
N PRO A 83 -21.02 -3.09 1.72
CA PRO A 83 -22.49 -3.17 1.71
C PRO A 83 -23.07 -3.78 0.43
N PHE A 84 -22.29 -3.75 -0.65
CA PHE A 84 -22.71 -4.14 -1.99
C PHE A 84 -22.08 -5.45 -2.45
N MET A 85 -20.84 -5.71 -2.04
CA MET A 85 -20.08 -6.92 -2.35
C MET A 85 -19.41 -7.41 -1.06
N PRO A 86 -20.11 -8.21 -0.24
CA PRO A 86 -19.58 -8.71 1.03
C PRO A 86 -18.29 -9.52 0.87
N GLU A 87 -18.06 -10.16 -0.29
CA GLU A 87 -16.80 -10.85 -0.59
C GLU A 87 -15.56 -9.94 -0.52
N ALA A 88 -15.72 -8.61 -0.66
CA ALA A 88 -14.63 -7.66 -0.53
C ALA A 88 -14.01 -7.65 0.88
N ILE A 89 -14.78 -8.01 1.93
CA ILE A 89 -14.25 -8.20 3.28
C ILE A 89 -13.20 -9.31 3.26
N PHE A 90 -13.52 -10.43 2.63
CA PHE A 90 -12.62 -11.58 2.55
C PHE A 90 -11.33 -11.23 1.78
N MET A 91 -11.46 -10.51 0.66
CA MET A 91 -10.29 -10.09 -0.12
C MET A 91 -9.42 -9.08 0.62
N THR A 92 -10.02 -8.14 1.34
CA THR A 92 -9.29 -7.19 2.19
C THR A 92 -8.56 -7.92 3.32
N ALA A 93 -9.21 -8.90 3.96
CA ALA A 93 -8.59 -9.73 4.99
C ALA A 93 -7.43 -10.56 4.43
N LEU A 94 -7.60 -11.15 3.24
CA LEU A 94 -6.55 -11.91 2.56
C LEU A 94 -5.34 -11.03 2.22
N TYR A 95 -5.57 -9.80 1.75
CA TYR A 95 -4.49 -8.82 1.52
C TYR A 95 -3.68 -8.59 2.81
N PHE A 96 -4.35 -8.29 3.94
CA PHE A 96 -3.66 -8.08 5.21
C PHE A 96 -2.91 -9.32 5.71
N PHE A 97 -3.52 -10.50 5.53
CA PHE A 97 -2.87 -11.76 5.88
C PHE A 97 -1.58 -11.94 5.09
N VAL A 98 -1.63 -11.85 3.76
CA VAL A 98 -0.45 -12.01 2.90
C VAL A 98 0.60 -10.95 3.20
N MET A 99 0.19 -9.69 3.33
CA MET A 99 1.09 -8.57 3.63
C MET A 99 1.82 -8.77 4.96
N SER A 100 1.15 -9.32 5.98
CA SER A 100 1.77 -9.58 7.29
C SER A 100 2.95 -10.57 7.22
N PHE A 101 2.90 -11.56 6.32
CA PHE A 101 4.02 -12.48 6.11
C PHE A 101 5.19 -11.79 5.44
N PHE A 102 4.93 -11.01 4.40
CA PHE A 102 5.95 -10.27 3.68
C PHE A 102 6.60 -9.22 4.57
N ASP A 103 5.82 -8.40 5.26
CA ASP A 103 6.31 -7.38 6.18
C ASP A 103 7.20 -8.00 7.25
N ARG A 104 6.76 -9.09 7.89
CA ARG A 104 7.59 -9.80 8.87
C ARG A 104 8.92 -10.25 8.28
N TYR A 105 8.90 -10.84 7.08
CA TYR A 105 10.11 -11.29 6.41
C TYR A 105 11.08 -10.13 6.10
N TYR A 106 10.57 -9.03 5.55
CA TYR A 106 11.40 -7.91 5.12
C TYR A 106 11.95 -7.10 6.30
N ILE A 107 11.16 -6.88 7.36
CA ILE A 107 11.61 -6.24 8.61
C ILE A 107 12.84 -6.95 9.18
N MET A 108 12.87 -8.29 9.11
CA MET A 108 13.96 -9.06 9.69
C MET A 108 15.20 -9.18 8.81
N ARG A 109 15.08 -9.03 7.47
CA ARG A 109 16.17 -9.39 6.53
C ARG A 109 16.62 -8.30 5.56
N LEU A 110 15.78 -7.31 5.28
CA LEU A 110 16.02 -6.36 4.18
C LEU A 110 16.29 -4.94 4.67
N PHE A 111 15.57 -4.48 5.69
CA PHE A 111 15.65 -3.08 6.10
C PHE A 111 16.87 -2.80 6.96
N LYS A 112 17.41 -1.58 6.80
CA LYS A 112 18.59 -1.11 7.52
C LYS A 112 18.39 -1.08 9.05
N ALA A 113 17.17 -0.78 9.49
CA ALA A 113 16.82 -0.56 10.89
C ALA A 113 15.42 -1.11 11.19
N PRO A 114 15.16 -1.51 12.44
CA PRO A 114 13.83 -1.90 12.88
C PRO A 114 12.86 -0.71 12.79
N ILE A 115 11.58 -1.02 12.60
CA ILE A 115 10.52 -0.01 12.51
C ILE A 115 10.41 0.73 13.85
N HIS A 116 10.45 2.06 13.80
CA HIS A 116 10.10 2.89 14.95
C HIS A 116 8.59 3.09 14.97
N TYR A 117 7.91 2.45 15.93
CA TYR A 117 6.49 2.68 16.14
C TYR A 117 6.25 4.15 16.52
N SER A 118 5.37 4.81 15.76
CA SER A 118 4.94 6.18 16.02
C SER A 118 3.43 6.22 16.26
N LYS A 119 3.04 6.46 17.51
CA LYS A 119 1.63 6.57 17.90
C LYS A 119 0.93 7.72 17.17
N THR A 120 1.65 8.82 16.91
CA THR A 120 1.09 9.99 16.23
C THR A 120 0.68 9.66 14.81
N VAL A 121 1.53 8.96 14.05
CA VAL A 121 1.23 8.54 12.67
C VAL A 121 0.01 7.61 12.63
N VAL A 122 -0.03 6.62 13.53
CA VAL A 122 -1.16 5.68 13.61
C VAL A 122 -2.47 6.41 13.93
N ASN A 123 -2.46 7.31 14.91
CA ASN A 123 -3.64 8.11 15.24
C ASN A 123 -4.08 9.01 14.09
N SER A 124 -3.14 9.63 13.37
CA SER A 124 -3.45 10.44 12.19
C SER A 124 -4.13 9.62 11.09
N CYS A 125 -3.72 8.35 10.88
CA CYS A 125 -4.39 7.47 9.91
C CYS A 125 -5.86 7.22 10.26
N PHE A 126 -6.18 6.97 11.55
CA PHE A 126 -7.56 6.77 11.98
C PHE A 126 -8.41 8.04 11.77
N ILE A 127 -7.88 9.21 12.12
CA ILE A 127 -8.56 10.49 11.92
C ILE A 127 -8.81 10.73 10.43
N CYS A 128 -7.81 10.46 9.57
CA CYS A 128 -7.96 10.60 8.12
C CYS A 128 -9.02 9.65 7.55
N LEU A 129 -9.13 8.42 8.07
CA LEU A 129 -10.14 7.46 7.65
C LEU A 129 -11.56 7.92 8.02
N GLU A 130 -11.73 8.43 9.24
CA GLU A 130 -13.00 9.00 9.71
C GLU A 130 -13.41 10.24 8.89
N LEU A 131 -12.49 11.18 8.69
CA LEU A 131 -12.72 12.36 7.85
C LEU A 131 -13.07 11.99 6.41
N GLY A 132 -12.38 11.00 5.84
CA GLY A 132 -12.67 10.49 4.49
C GLY A 132 -14.10 9.95 4.36
N LEU A 133 -14.59 9.24 5.37
CA LEU A 133 -15.97 8.73 5.40
C LEU A 133 -16.98 9.87 5.49
N HIS A 134 -16.74 10.86 6.37
CA HIS A 134 -17.62 12.02 6.48
C HIS A 134 -17.69 12.83 5.18
N ILE A 135 -16.54 13.08 4.55
CA ILE A 135 -16.47 13.77 3.26
C ILE A 135 -17.24 12.98 2.19
N HIS A 136 -17.07 11.66 2.14
CA HIS A 136 -17.81 10.82 1.20
C HIS A 136 -19.33 10.96 1.41
N CYS A 137 -19.82 10.80 2.63
CA CYS A 137 -21.25 10.95 2.95
C CYS A 137 -21.78 12.34 2.58
N ILE A 138 -21.05 13.41 2.90
CA ILE A 138 -21.45 14.79 2.55
C ILE A 138 -21.53 14.97 1.04
N LEU A 139 -20.52 14.51 0.29
CA LEU A 139 -20.51 14.58 -1.16
C LEU A 139 -21.67 13.82 -1.77
N THR A 140 -21.96 12.62 -1.27
CA THR A 140 -23.11 11.81 -1.72
C THR A 140 -24.45 12.51 -1.45
N ILE A 141 -24.60 13.20 -0.32
CA ILE A 141 -25.80 13.97 -0.03
C ILE A 141 -25.94 15.13 -1.02
N ILE A 142 -24.87 15.89 -1.26
CA ILE A 142 -24.86 17.04 -2.17
C ILE A 142 -25.15 16.62 -3.62
N THR A 143 -24.61 15.49 -4.08
CA THR A 143 -24.78 15.06 -5.48
C THR A 143 -26.10 14.36 -5.77
N ASN A 144 -26.79 13.84 -4.75
CA ASN A 144 -28.11 13.21 -4.90
C ASN A 144 -29.28 14.13 -4.55
N PHE A 145 -29.02 15.38 -4.17
CA PHE A 145 -29.99 16.48 -4.04
C PHE A 145 -29.92 17.40 -5.25
#